data_AF-A0A972ILC0-F1
#
_entry.id   AF-A0A972ILC0-F1
#
_cell.length_a   1.000
_cell.length_b   1.000
_cell.length_c   1.000
_cell.angle_alpha   90.00
_cell.angle_beta   90.00
_cell.angle_gamma   90.00
#
_symmetry.space_group_name_H-M   'P 1'
#
loop_
_entity.id
_entity.type
_entity.pdbx_description
1 polymer ?
#
loop_
_entity_poly.entity_id
_entity_poly.type
_entity_poly.pdbx_seq_one_letter_code
_entity_poly.pdbx_strand_id
1 'polypeptide(L)'
;MSMTVKRTFLSTIVLMAVLSAGASANPVFVDDFEGDLSLWTGKDGGAHHGIIVADPLNAGNDVLSFTAMNSAGDIFTVAGFDLVAGQAYTVSFDYLGLPNQIPGGSGGFAGLSQGYPGSHFWYYGTNTTSGAAPILVDDGQWHTYTYEFTAPTKVGSSIHLMFEDFRYSSASVAGDAFFDNVQITTVPAPGAVLLGSIGLGLTGYLRRRKAL
;
A
#
# COMPACT_ATOMS: atom_id res chain seq x y z
N MET A 1 17.42 2.63 76.10
CA MET A 1 16.51 2.71 74.94
C MET A 1 17.10 3.74 73.98
N SER A 2 17.86 3.29 72.97
CA SER A 2 18.59 4.15 72.03
C SER A 2 18.09 3.83 70.62
N MET A 3 17.46 4.81 69.96
CA MET A 3 16.94 4.64 68.60
C MET A 3 17.98 5.08 67.58
N THR A 4 18.30 4.15 66.70
CA THR A 4 19.15 4.28 65.51
C THR A 4 18.48 5.16 64.45
N VAL A 5 19.23 6.05 63.80
CA VAL A 5 18.83 6.67 62.53
C VAL A 5 19.85 6.24 61.47
N LYS A 6 19.43 5.35 60.55
CA LYS A 6 20.15 5.09 59.30
C LYS A 6 19.59 6.02 58.23
N ARG A 7 20.43 6.90 57.67
CA ARG A 7 20.09 7.74 56.53
C ARG A 7 20.23 6.92 55.25
N THR A 8 19.11 6.63 54.60
CA THR A 8 19.08 5.99 53.29
C THR A 8 19.03 7.08 52.23
N PHE A 9 20.05 7.15 51.36
CA PHE A 9 20.02 7.98 50.15
C PHE A 9 19.13 7.29 49.11
N LEU A 10 18.02 7.92 48.71
CA LEU A 10 17.26 7.51 47.53
C LEU A 10 17.89 8.18 46.30
N SER A 11 18.59 7.40 45.48
CA SER A 11 19.00 7.80 44.14
C SER A 11 17.79 7.73 43.21
N THR A 12 17.32 8.89 42.73
CA THR A 12 16.24 8.98 41.76
C THR A 12 16.78 8.66 40.37
N ILE A 13 16.52 7.46 39.86
CA ILE A 13 16.73 7.13 38.44
C ILE A 13 15.56 7.75 37.66
N VAL A 14 15.83 8.82 36.92
CA VAL A 14 14.88 9.40 35.96
C VAL A 14 14.99 8.61 34.66
N LEU A 15 14.03 7.71 34.44
CA LEU A 15 13.83 7.02 33.17
C LEU A 15 13.26 8.03 32.15
N MET A 16 14.11 8.58 31.29
CA MET A 16 13.65 9.36 30.13
C MET A 16 13.16 8.39 29.06
N ALA A 17 11.86 8.17 29.00
CA ALA A 17 11.20 7.58 27.84
C ALA A 17 11.32 8.56 26.67
N VAL A 18 12.16 8.23 25.69
CA VAL A 18 12.21 8.93 24.41
C VAL A 18 10.98 8.46 23.62
N LEU A 19 9.91 9.25 23.64
CA LEU A 19 8.83 9.14 22.67
C LEU A 19 9.38 9.59 21.32
N SER A 20 9.92 8.66 20.54
CA SER A 20 10.12 8.87 19.11
C SER A 20 8.73 8.97 18.47
N ALA A 21 8.23 10.19 18.31
CA ALA A 21 7.15 10.46 17.38
C ALA A 21 7.69 10.18 15.97
N GLY A 22 7.59 8.93 15.53
CA GLY A 22 7.87 8.57 14.14
C GLY A 22 6.93 9.37 13.23
N ALA A 23 7.45 9.90 12.13
CA ALA A 23 6.60 10.47 11.10
C ALA A 23 5.64 9.36 10.62
N SER A 24 4.34 9.51 10.88
CA SER A 24 3.32 8.59 10.41
C SER A 24 3.11 8.81 8.92
N ALA A 25 3.31 7.77 8.11
CA ALA A 25 2.87 7.78 6.72
C ALA A 25 1.35 7.99 6.69
N ASN A 26 0.88 8.99 5.95
CA ASN A 26 -0.55 9.27 5.83
C ASN A 26 -1.09 8.51 4.62
N PRO A 27 -2.12 7.66 4.76
CA PRO A 27 -2.72 7.01 3.60
C PRO A 27 -3.35 8.04 2.67
N VAL A 28 -3.01 7.94 1.40
CA VAL A 28 -3.60 8.69 0.28
C VAL A 28 -4.84 7.96 -0.23
N PHE A 29 -4.82 6.63 -0.17
CA PHE A 29 -5.91 5.75 -0.57
C PHE A 29 -5.87 4.47 0.27
N VAL A 30 -7.03 3.94 0.61
CA VAL A 30 -7.20 2.62 1.22
C VAL A 30 -8.47 1.98 0.67
N ASP A 31 -8.42 0.67 0.45
CA ASP A 31 -9.59 -0.15 0.18
C ASP A 31 -9.31 -1.60 0.64
N ASP A 32 -10.16 -2.11 1.51
CA ASP A 32 -10.17 -3.49 2.01
C ASP A 32 -11.32 -4.31 1.39
N PHE A 33 -12.07 -3.72 0.44
CA PHE A 33 -13.16 -4.38 -0.29
C PHE A 33 -14.33 -4.90 0.56
N GLU A 34 -14.42 -4.53 1.83
CA GLU A 34 -15.54 -4.86 2.73
C GLU A 34 -16.79 -3.99 2.48
N GLY A 35 -16.71 -3.06 1.52
CA GLY A 35 -17.77 -2.14 1.14
C GLY A 35 -18.31 -2.39 -0.27
N ASP A 36 -18.13 -1.41 -1.15
CA ASP A 36 -18.51 -1.49 -2.56
C ASP A 36 -17.39 -0.93 -3.46
N LEU A 37 -17.56 -1.05 -4.77
CA LEU A 37 -16.59 -0.58 -5.75
C LEU A 37 -16.82 0.88 -6.19
N SER A 38 -17.49 1.72 -5.39
CA SER A 38 -17.74 3.13 -5.75
C SER A 38 -16.47 3.97 -5.85
N LEU A 39 -15.37 3.52 -5.26
CA LEU A 39 -14.04 4.11 -5.39
C LEU A 39 -13.33 3.73 -6.69
N TRP A 40 -13.96 2.90 -7.51
CA TRP A 40 -13.38 2.31 -8.71
C TRP A 40 -14.22 2.56 -9.97
N THR A 41 -13.55 2.56 -11.11
CA THR A 41 -14.11 2.77 -12.43
C THR A 41 -13.42 1.88 -13.45
N GLY A 42 -14.09 1.64 -14.58
CA GLY A 42 -13.46 1.03 -15.73
C GLY A 42 -12.79 2.05 -16.64
N LYS A 43 -12.37 1.56 -17.80
CA LYS A 43 -11.81 2.39 -18.87
C LYS A 43 -12.76 3.51 -19.26
N ASP A 44 -12.17 4.64 -19.62
CA ASP A 44 -12.82 5.90 -19.99
C ASP A 44 -13.80 6.43 -18.93
N GLY A 45 -13.64 6.03 -17.66
CA GLY A 45 -14.58 6.37 -16.59
C GLY A 45 -15.89 5.56 -16.61
N GLY A 46 -15.90 4.41 -17.30
CA GLY A 46 -17.08 3.59 -17.54
C GLY A 46 -17.17 2.34 -16.65
N ALA A 47 -17.87 1.31 -17.16
CA ALA A 47 -18.01 0.03 -16.47
C ALA A 47 -16.67 -0.71 -16.37
N HIS A 48 -16.41 -1.33 -15.21
CA HIS A 48 -15.24 -2.16 -14.94
C HIS A 48 -15.62 -3.65 -14.87
N HIS A 49 -14.60 -4.52 -14.85
CA HIS A 49 -14.79 -5.95 -14.64
C HIS A 49 -14.58 -6.40 -13.20
N GLY A 50 -14.09 -5.53 -12.31
CA GLY A 50 -13.94 -5.89 -10.89
C GLY A 50 -15.27 -6.23 -10.22
N ILE A 51 -15.22 -7.19 -9.31
CA ILE A 51 -16.34 -7.66 -8.49
C ILE A 51 -15.83 -8.00 -7.09
N ILE A 52 -16.64 -7.71 -6.08
CA ILE A 52 -16.36 -8.14 -4.71
C ILE A 52 -16.96 -9.54 -4.53
N VAL A 53 -16.15 -10.46 -4.02
CA VAL A 53 -16.52 -11.84 -3.72
C VAL A 53 -15.95 -12.24 -2.36
N ALA A 54 -16.55 -13.25 -1.72
CA ALA A 54 -15.98 -13.82 -0.50
C ALA A 54 -14.57 -14.39 -0.79
N ASP A 55 -13.62 -14.14 0.11
CA ASP A 55 -12.26 -14.68 0.04
C ASP A 55 -12.33 -16.23 -0.05
N PRO A 56 -11.72 -16.82 -1.10
CA PRO A 56 -11.68 -18.28 -1.29
C PRO A 56 -11.10 -19.07 -0.11
N LEU A 57 -10.22 -18.46 0.69
CA LEU A 57 -9.55 -19.08 1.84
C LEU A 57 -10.17 -18.68 3.18
N ASN A 58 -10.98 -17.62 3.21
CA ASN A 58 -11.63 -17.12 4.43
C ASN A 58 -12.97 -16.42 4.09
N ALA A 59 -14.06 -17.17 4.00
CA ALA A 59 -15.37 -16.64 3.61
C ALA A 59 -15.99 -15.57 4.54
N GLY A 60 -15.30 -15.15 5.61
CA GLY A 60 -15.68 -14.00 6.45
C GLY A 60 -15.01 -12.68 6.06
N ASN A 61 -14.24 -12.66 4.96
CA ASN A 61 -13.59 -11.50 4.35
C ASN A 61 -14.05 -11.41 2.90
N ASP A 62 -14.21 -10.21 2.38
CA ASP A 62 -14.56 -9.92 1.00
C ASP A 62 -13.33 -9.37 0.27
N VAL A 63 -13.16 -9.73 -1.00
CA VAL A 63 -11.96 -9.39 -1.78
C VAL A 63 -12.32 -9.00 -3.20
N LEU A 64 -11.44 -8.25 -3.86
CA LEU A 64 -11.57 -7.95 -5.27
C LEU A 64 -11.22 -9.18 -6.12
N SER A 65 -12.07 -9.49 -7.09
CA SER A 65 -11.83 -10.42 -8.19
C SER A 65 -12.41 -9.84 -9.49
N PHE A 66 -12.47 -10.62 -10.57
CA PHE A 66 -12.84 -10.14 -11.90
C PHE A 66 -13.91 -10.99 -12.59
N THR A 67 -14.84 -10.34 -13.26
CA THR A 67 -15.91 -10.98 -14.04
C THR A 67 -15.50 -11.31 -15.47
N ALA A 68 -14.43 -10.68 -15.95
CA ALA A 68 -13.86 -10.87 -17.27
C ALA A 68 -12.38 -10.47 -17.24
N MET A 69 -11.60 -11.06 -18.15
CA MET A 69 -10.23 -10.64 -18.41
C MET A 69 -10.21 -9.52 -19.46
N ASN A 70 -9.38 -8.52 -19.26
CA ASN A 70 -9.11 -7.48 -20.26
C ASN A 70 -7.59 -7.29 -20.41
N SER A 71 -7.21 -6.31 -21.23
CA SER A 71 -5.81 -5.88 -21.35
C SER A 71 -5.73 -4.39 -21.09
N ALA A 72 -4.65 -3.89 -20.49
CA ALA A 72 -4.50 -2.49 -20.12
C ALA A 72 -5.44 -2.05 -18.98
N GLY A 73 -5.62 -2.88 -17.96
CA GLY A 73 -6.35 -2.56 -16.74
C GLY A 73 -7.83 -2.93 -16.83
N ASP A 74 -8.33 -3.66 -15.83
CA ASP A 74 -9.74 -4.04 -15.70
C ASP A 74 -10.53 -3.07 -14.83
N ILE A 75 -9.84 -2.46 -13.86
CA ILE A 75 -10.42 -1.54 -12.89
C ILE A 75 -9.37 -0.53 -12.44
N PHE A 76 -9.81 0.70 -12.18
CA PHE A 76 -8.97 1.85 -11.84
C PHE A 76 -9.60 2.64 -10.71
N THR A 77 -8.80 3.28 -9.85
CA THR A 77 -9.36 4.20 -8.86
C THR A 77 -10.03 5.40 -9.52
N VAL A 78 -11.22 5.79 -9.07
CA VAL A 78 -11.92 7.01 -9.50
C VAL A 78 -11.10 8.25 -9.12
N ALA A 79 -10.59 8.26 -7.89
CA ALA A 79 -9.67 9.29 -7.46
C ALA A 79 -8.38 9.18 -8.28
N GLY A 80 -8.03 10.28 -8.95
CA GLY A 80 -6.69 10.50 -9.46
C GLY A 80 -5.81 11.05 -8.34
N PHE A 81 -4.62 10.48 -8.19
CA PHE A 81 -3.62 10.94 -7.25
C PHE A 81 -2.74 11.98 -7.93
N ASP A 82 -2.70 13.17 -7.34
CA ASP A 82 -1.72 14.18 -7.70
C ASP A 82 -0.41 13.86 -6.99
N LEU A 83 0.51 13.25 -7.73
CA LEU A 83 1.83 12.93 -7.20
C LEU A 83 2.72 14.17 -7.23
N VAL A 84 3.50 14.37 -6.17
CA VAL A 84 4.47 15.45 -6.09
C VAL A 84 5.76 14.97 -6.75
N ALA A 85 6.22 15.64 -7.81
CA ALA A 85 7.45 15.28 -8.50
C ALA A 85 8.64 15.14 -7.52
N GLY A 86 9.32 13.99 -7.55
CA GLY A 86 10.45 13.67 -6.67
C GLY A 86 10.06 13.19 -5.27
N GLN A 87 8.78 13.17 -4.89
CA GLN A 87 8.29 12.55 -3.67
C GLN A 87 8.21 11.03 -3.84
N ALA A 88 8.61 10.29 -2.80
CA ALA A 88 8.46 8.84 -2.75
C ALA A 88 7.08 8.46 -2.17
N TYR A 89 6.47 7.46 -2.78
CA TYR A 89 5.20 6.87 -2.39
C TYR A 89 5.36 5.37 -2.28
N THR A 90 4.57 4.76 -1.41
CA THR A 90 4.46 3.32 -1.28
C THR A 90 3.07 2.89 -1.65
N VAL A 91 2.97 1.83 -2.44
CA VAL A 91 1.73 1.09 -2.66
C VAL A 91 1.90 -0.30 -2.06
N SER A 92 0.93 -0.75 -1.29
CA SER A 92 0.83 -2.10 -0.77
C SER A 92 -0.52 -2.71 -1.08
N PHE A 93 -0.55 -4.03 -1.23
CA PHE A 93 -1.74 -4.83 -1.43
C PHE A 93 -1.42 -6.29 -1.10
N ASP A 94 -2.44 -7.06 -0.79
CA ASP A 94 -2.38 -8.51 -0.74
C ASP A 94 -2.86 -9.08 -2.08
N TYR A 95 -2.27 -10.20 -2.49
CA TYR A 95 -2.65 -10.91 -3.69
C TYR A 95 -2.71 -12.42 -3.45
N LEU A 96 -3.72 -13.05 -4.03
CA LEU A 96 -3.90 -14.49 -4.09
C LEU A 96 -4.16 -14.87 -5.55
N GLY A 97 -3.33 -15.76 -6.08
CA GLY A 97 -3.58 -16.44 -7.35
C GLY A 97 -3.96 -17.89 -7.10
N LEU A 98 -5.00 -18.41 -7.76
CA LEU A 98 -5.43 -19.81 -7.64
C LEU A 98 -4.90 -20.67 -8.80
N PRO A 99 -3.65 -21.21 -8.73
CA PRO A 99 -3.00 -21.91 -9.83
C PRO A 99 -3.73 -23.17 -10.30
N ASN A 100 -4.52 -23.79 -9.40
CA ASN A 100 -5.27 -25.01 -9.69
C ASN A 100 -6.43 -24.78 -10.67
N GLN A 101 -6.74 -23.53 -10.99
CA GLN A 101 -7.79 -23.20 -11.96
C GLN A 101 -7.25 -23.07 -13.39
N ILE A 102 -5.93 -22.93 -13.64
CA ILE A 102 -5.39 -22.73 -15.00
C ILE A 102 -3.93 -23.19 -15.22
N PRO A 103 -3.61 -23.91 -16.32
CA PRO A 103 -2.26 -23.96 -16.88
C PRO A 103 -1.85 -22.59 -17.47
N GLY A 104 -1.05 -21.80 -16.74
CA GLY A 104 -0.51 -20.53 -17.24
C GLY A 104 -0.51 -19.34 -16.26
N GLY A 105 -1.00 -19.54 -15.03
CA GLY A 105 -1.08 -18.48 -14.00
C GLY A 105 -2.40 -17.72 -14.06
N SER A 106 -2.75 -17.05 -12.96
CA SER A 106 -4.06 -16.41 -12.74
C SER A 106 -4.17 -14.99 -13.27
N GLY A 107 -3.24 -14.56 -14.14
CA GLY A 107 -3.40 -13.30 -14.86
C GLY A 107 -3.24 -12.03 -14.02
N GLY A 108 -3.01 -12.09 -12.71
CA GLY A 108 -2.95 -10.89 -11.87
C GLY A 108 -1.88 -9.87 -12.30
N PHE A 109 -2.26 -8.61 -12.44
CA PHE A 109 -1.35 -7.46 -12.56
C PHE A 109 -1.78 -6.31 -11.67
N ALA A 110 -0.80 -5.57 -11.14
CA ALA A 110 -0.99 -4.35 -10.39
C ALA A 110 -0.06 -3.25 -10.91
N GLY A 111 -0.62 -2.07 -11.13
CA GLY A 111 0.13 -0.96 -11.70
C GLY A 111 -0.51 0.39 -11.49
N LEU A 112 0.12 1.41 -12.07
CA LEU A 112 -0.40 2.76 -12.11
C LEU A 112 -0.70 3.16 -13.56
N SER A 113 -1.77 3.93 -13.76
CA SER A 113 -2.16 4.47 -15.06
C SER A 113 -2.29 5.98 -14.98
N GLN A 114 -1.73 6.69 -15.97
CA GLN A 114 -2.02 8.11 -16.17
C GLN A 114 -3.23 8.25 -17.10
N GLY A 115 -4.45 8.11 -16.58
CA GLY A 115 -5.72 8.07 -17.32
C GLY A 115 -6.41 6.68 -17.29
N TYR A 116 -7.40 6.47 -18.16
CA TYR A 116 -8.27 5.28 -18.17
C TYR A 116 -8.49 4.65 -19.57
N PRO A 117 -7.60 3.81 -20.11
CA PRO A 117 -6.20 3.72 -19.77
C PRO A 117 -5.43 4.93 -20.32
N GLY A 118 -4.18 5.06 -19.92
CA GLY A 118 -3.26 6.00 -20.56
C GLY A 118 -1.84 5.41 -20.58
N SER A 119 -0.87 6.16 -20.08
CA SER A 119 0.47 5.59 -19.89
C SER A 119 0.47 4.65 -18.68
N HIS A 120 0.91 3.40 -18.88
CA HIS A 120 0.95 2.38 -17.83
C HIS A 120 2.33 2.24 -17.20
N PHE A 121 2.32 1.99 -15.91
CA PHE A 121 3.47 1.56 -15.12
C PHE A 121 3.08 0.29 -14.37
N TRP A 122 3.40 -0.86 -14.95
CA TRP A 122 3.16 -2.15 -14.31
C TRP A 122 4.29 -2.44 -13.32
N TYR A 123 3.95 -2.58 -12.04
CA TYR A 123 4.91 -2.83 -10.97
C TYR A 123 4.91 -4.30 -10.56
N TYR A 124 3.75 -4.95 -10.62
CA TYR A 124 3.62 -6.36 -10.34
C TYR A 124 2.78 -7.04 -11.41
N GLY A 125 3.14 -8.29 -11.70
CA GLY A 125 2.42 -9.15 -12.62
C GLY A 125 2.76 -10.60 -12.32
N THR A 126 1.86 -11.52 -12.65
CA THR A 126 2.16 -12.97 -12.59
C THR A 126 3.20 -13.39 -13.63
N ASN A 127 3.58 -12.51 -14.55
CA ASN A 127 4.79 -12.61 -15.37
C ASN A 127 5.41 -11.23 -15.67
N THR A 128 6.46 -11.18 -16.52
CA THR A 128 7.20 -9.96 -16.85
C THR A 128 6.63 -9.15 -18.03
N THR A 129 5.41 -9.45 -18.49
CA THR A 129 4.76 -8.75 -19.60
C THR A 129 4.68 -7.25 -19.29
N SER A 130 4.92 -6.42 -20.29
CA SER A 130 4.91 -4.96 -20.17
C SER A 130 5.88 -4.39 -19.12
N GLY A 131 6.90 -5.16 -18.72
CA GLY A 131 7.94 -4.73 -17.78
C GLY A 131 7.60 -4.94 -16.29
N ALA A 132 6.51 -5.64 -15.98
CA ALA A 132 6.13 -5.93 -14.60
C ALA A 132 7.21 -6.74 -13.85
N ALA A 133 7.64 -6.24 -12.70
CA ALA A 133 8.57 -6.92 -11.81
C ALA A 133 8.59 -6.20 -10.44
N PRO A 134 8.50 -6.93 -9.31
CA PRO A 134 8.62 -8.38 -9.16
C PRO A 134 7.41 -9.21 -9.62
N ILE A 135 7.59 -10.54 -9.66
CA ILE A 135 6.54 -11.49 -10.04
C ILE A 135 5.61 -11.78 -8.86
N LEU A 136 4.30 -11.72 -9.11
CA LEU A 136 3.26 -12.20 -8.19
C LEU A 136 3.28 -13.73 -8.13
N VAL A 137 3.05 -14.28 -6.94
CA VAL A 137 3.14 -15.72 -6.67
C VAL A 137 1.75 -16.34 -6.76
N ASP A 138 1.58 -17.27 -7.69
CA ASP A 138 0.36 -18.07 -7.85
C ASP A 138 0.54 -19.45 -7.21
N ASP A 139 0.57 -19.51 -5.88
CA ASP A 139 0.70 -20.78 -5.13
C ASP A 139 -0.56 -21.14 -4.33
N GLY A 140 -1.65 -20.38 -4.53
CA GLY A 140 -2.90 -20.57 -3.80
C GLY A 140 -2.83 -20.11 -2.35
N GLN A 141 -1.86 -19.25 -1.99
CA GLN A 141 -1.79 -18.57 -0.69
C GLN A 141 -1.79 -17.05 -0.89
N TRP A 142 -2.23 -16.32 0.12
CA TRP A 142 -2.14 -14.87 0.16
C TRP A 142 -0.68 -14.43 0.38
N HIS A 143 -0.24 -13.45 -0.41
CA HIS A 143 1.06 -12.79 -0.26
C HIS A 143 0.89 -11.27 -0.23
N THR A 144 1.60 -10.60 0.68
CA THR A 144 1.63 -9.15 0.74
C THR A 144 2.74 -8.60 -0.14
N TYR A 145 2.39 -7.64 -0.97
CA TYR A 145 3.32 -6.93 -1.85
C TYR A 145 3.42 -5.47 -1.45
N THR A 146 4.60 -4.90 -1.66
CA THR A 146 4.86 -3.49 -1.37
C THR A 146 5.91 -3.00 -2.33
N TYR A 147 5.60 -1.93 -3.07
CA TYR A 147 6.57 -1.24 -3.88
C TYR A 147 6.64 0.24 -3.51
N GLU A 148 7.87 0.73 -3.42
CA GLU A 148 8.16 2.14 -3.36
C GLU A 148 8.47 2.66 -4.76
N PHE A 149 7.91 3.81 -5.11
CA PHE A 149 8.27 4.50 -6.33
C PHE A 149 8.44 5.99 -6.06
N THR A 150 9.41 6.59 -6.73
CA THR A 150 9.57 8.04 -6.74
C THR A 150 8.76 8.60 -7.90
N ALA A 151 7.86 9.52 -7.63
CA ALA A 151 7.07 10.23 -8.62
C ALA A 151 8.00 10.89 -9.68
N PRO A 152 7.92 10.51 -10.97
CA PRO A 152 8.75 11.08 -12.02
C PRO A 152 8.74 12.62 -12.07
N THR A 153 9.84 13.23 -12.54
CA THR A 153 9.96 14.69 -12.63
C THR A 153 9.01 15.35 -13.64
N LYS A 154 8.47 14.57 -14.57
CA LYS A 154 7.40 14.97 -15.51
C LYS A 154 6.05 14.31 -15.16
N VAL A 155 5.82 14.02 -13.88
CA VAL A 155 4.56 13.42 -13.45
C VAL A 155 3.39 14.24 -13.94
N GLY A 156 2.43 13.56 -14.56
CA GLY A 156 1.14 14.13 -14.83
C GLY A 156 0.24 14.09 -13.61
N SER A 157 -0.77 14.96 -13.61
CA SER A 157 -1.96 14.82 -12.78
C SER A 157 -2.74 13.55 -13.18
N SER A 158 -3.63 13.10 -12.29
CA SER A 158 -4.55 11.98 -12.57
C SER A 158 -3.84 10.63 -12.73
N ILE A 159 -3.02 10.24 -11.75
CA ILE A 159 -2.51 8.88 -11.64
C ILE A 159 -3.54 8.01 -10.94
N HIS A 160 -3.86 6.86 -11.49
CA HIS A 160 -4.83 5.93 -10.97
C HIS A 160 -4.14 4.62 -10.64
N LEU A 161 -4.46 4.03 -9.49
CA LEU A 161 -4.09 2.64 -9.23
C LEU A 161 -4.99 1.76 -10.09
N MET A 162 -4.42 0.72 -10.69
CA MET A 162 -5.15 -0.21 -11.53
C MET A 162 -4.76 -1.66 -11.23
N PHE A 163 -5.75 -2.53 -11.38
CA PHE A 163 -5.59 -3.98 -11.33
C PHE A 163 -6.16 -4.62 -12.58
N GLU A 164 -5.66 -5.81 -12.89
CA GLU A 164 -6.02 -6.57 -14.08
C GLU A 164 -5.96 -8.07 -13.83
N ASP A 165 -6.90 -8.77 -14.45
CA ASP A 165 -6.87 -10.20 -14.68
C ASP A 165 -6.55 -10.42 -16.17
N PHE A 166 -5.26 -10.60 -16.45
CA PHE A 166 -4.71 -10.59 -17.78
C PHE A 166 -4.83 -11.94 -18.47
N ARG A 167 -5.35 -11.89 -19.71
CA ARG A 167 -5.44 -13.07 -20.56
C ARG A 167 -4.12 -13.45 -21.21
N TYR A 168 -3.44 -14.46 -20.68
CA TYR A 168 -2.24 -15.04 -21.32
C TYR A 168 -2.53 -15.90 -22.54
N SER A 169 -3.63 -16.66 -22.52
CA SER A 169 -3.95 -17.61 -23.57
C SER A 169 -5.45 -17.85 -23.72
N SER A 170 -5.83 -18.72 -24.65
CA SER A 170 -7.21 -19.18 -24.76
C SER A 170 -7.67 -20.02 -23.58
N ALA A 171 -6.76 -20.55 -22.77
CA ALA A 171 -7.08 -21.33 -21.58
C ALA A 171 -7.24 -20.47 -20.32
N SER A 172 -6.86 -19.18 -20.37
CA SER A 172 -7.04 -18.27 -19.24
C SER A 172 -8.53 -18.12 -18.90
N VAL A 173 -8.86 -18.02 -17.60
CA VAL A 173 -10.21 -17.79 -17.09
C VAL A 173 -10.19 -16.51 -16.26
N ALA A 174 -11.35 -15.88 -16.10
CA ALA A 174 -11.49 -14.74 -15.22
C ALA A 174 -11.84 -15.20 -13.80
N GLY A 175 -11.44 -14.41 -12.82
CA GLY A 175 -11.89 -14.58 -11.44
C GLY A 175 -11.01 -15.50 -10.60
N ASP A 176 -9.75 -15.67 -10.99
CA ASP A 176 -8.76 -16.46 -10.27
C ASP A 176 -7.55 -15.63 -9.78
N ALA A 177 -7.49 -14.35 -10.12
CA ALA A 177 -6.71 -13.31 -9.44
C ALA A 177 -7.56 -12.58 -8.41
N PHE A 178 -7.02 -12.47 -7.20
CA PHE A 178 -7.66 -11.78 -6.08
C PHE A 178 -6.74 -10.74 -5.48
N PHE A 179 -7.31 -9.60 -5.08
CA PHE A 179 -6.59 -8.50 -4.44
C PHE A 179 -7.32 -8.05 -3.18
N ASP A 180 -6.55 -7.66 -2.17
CA ASP A 180 -7.09 -7.15 -0.90
C ASP A 180 -6.14 -6.13 -0.23
N ASN A 181 -6.59 -5.47 0.83
CA ASN A 181 -5.82 -4.60 1.73
C ASN A 181 -4.97 -3.58 0.98
N VAL A 182 -5.59 -2.93 0.00
CA VAL A 182 -4.94 -1.98 -0.90
C VAL A 182 -4.69 -0.67 -0.17
N GLN A 183 -3.47 -0.18 -0.23
CA GLN A 183 -3.10 1.09 0.37
C GLN A 183 -2.05 1.84 -0.45
N ILE A 184 -2.20 3.15 -0.53
CA ILE A 184 -1.17 4.07 -1.00
C ILE A 184 -0.80 5.01 0.13
N THR A 185 0.48 5.17 0.42
CA THR A 185 0.97 6.10 1.44
C THR A 185 2.10 6.99 0.92
N THR A 186 2.25 8.17 1.51
CA THR A 186 3.45 9.00 1.30
C THR A 186 4.59 8.49 2.17
N VAL A 187 5.79 8.34 1.61
CA VAL A 187 7.00 8.04 2.39
C VAL A 187 7.56 9.37 2.94
N PRO A 188 7.64 9.58 4.26
CA PRO A 188 8.21 10.82 4.79
C PRO A 188 9.64 11.02 4.32
N ALA A 189 9.96 12.19 3.76
CA ALA A 189 11.33 12.51 3.37
C ALA A 189 12.26 12.38 4.60
N PRO A 190 13.48 11.80 4.46
CA PRO A 190 14.40 11.60 5.59
C PRO A 190 14.66 12.88 6.40
N GLY A 191 14.65 14.04 5.74
CA GLY A 191 14.81 15.35 6.38
C GLY A 191 13.67 15.75 7.32
N ALA A 192 12.42 15.34 7.05
CA ALA A 192 11.28 15.63 7.92
C ALA A 192 11.38 14.88 9.25
N VAL A 193 11.87 13.64 9.22
CA VAL A 193 12.16 12.84 10.42
C VAL A 193 13.30 13.45 11.23
N LEU A 194 14.35 13.91 10.55
CA LEU A 194 15.50 14.57 11.19
C LEU A 194 15.11 15.94 11.81
N LEU A 195 14.33 16.76 11.13
CA LEU A 195 13.88 18.05 11.67
C LEU A 195 12.89 17.88 12.82
N GLY A 196 11.98 16.91 12.74
CA GLY A 196 11.05 16.58 13.83
C GLY A 196 11.80 16.15 15.10
N SER A 197 12.82 15.29 14.96
CA SER A 197 13.64 14.85 16.09
C SER A 197 14.51 15.98 16.69
N ILE A 198 15.05 16.87 15.87
CA ILE A 198 15.78 18.08 16.34
C ILE A 198 14.84 19.03 17.08
N GLY A 199 13.64 19.30 16.55
CA GLY A 199 12.65 20.18 17.19
C GLY A 199 12.18 19.68 18.56
N LEU A 200 11.96 18.36 18.70
CA LEU A 200 11.65 17.74 20.00
C LEU A 200 12.84 17.80 20.97
N GLY A 201 14.07 17.61 20.47
CA GLY A 201 15.30 17.71 21.28
C GLY A 201 15.51 19.13 21.85
N LEU A 202 15.33 20.16 21.03
CA LEU A 202 15.46 21.57 21.44
C LEU A 202 14.38 21.98 22.45
N THR A 203 13.12 21.60 22.22
CA THR A 203 12.02 21.93 23.15
C THR A 203 12.17 21.22 24.50
N GLY A 204 12.60 19.97 24.51
CA GLY A 204 12.95 19.24 25.74
C GLY A 204 14.11 19.89 26.50
N TYR A 205 15.17 20.29 25.80
CA TYR A 205 16.32 21.00 26.39
C TYR A 205 15.94 22.35 27.00
N LEU A 206 15.12 23.14 26.30
CA LEU A 206 14.69 24.46 26.75
C LEU A 206 13.72 24.39 27.94
N ARG A 207 12.83 23.39 28.00
CA ARG A 207 11.97 23.16 29.19
C ARG A 207 12.78 22.78 30.42
N ARG A 208 13.86 21.99 30.26
CA ARG A 208 14.72 21.56 31.38
C ARG A 208 15.49 22.71 32.02
N ARG A 209 15.82 23.75 31.25
CA ARG A 209 16.51 24.96 31.74
C ARG A 209 15.63 25.92 32.53
N LYS A 210 14.29 25.81 32.45
CA LYS A 210 13.36 26.64 33.22
C LYS A 210 12.93 26.00 34.55
N ALA A 211 13.29 24.74 34.78
CA ALA A 211 12.93 23.97 35.97
C ALA A 211 14.11 23.75 36.94
N LEU A 212 15.25 24.39 36.69
CA LEU A 212 16.42 24.52 37.58
C LEU A 212 16.56 25.99 37.97
#